data_AF-A0A364NFU7-F1
#
_entry.id   AF-A0A364NFU7-F1
#
_cell.length_a   1.000
_cell.length_b   1.000
_cell.length_c   1.000
_cell.angle_alpha   90.00
_cell.angle_beta   90.00
_cell.angle_gamma   90.00
#
_symmetry.space_group_name_H-M   'P 1'
#
loop_
_entity.id
_entity.type
_entity.pdbx_description
1 polymer ?
#
loop_
_entity_poly.entity_id
_entity_poly.type
_entity_poly.pdbx_seq_one_letter_code
_entity_poly.pdbx_strand_id
1 'polypeptide(L)'
;MRFTQVAALLSTSATASAQLTYNITQASASGNREKYCCLDNAKLSSQLPECLHECQVKANNADGCAPDDFVCHCVNYTVYSDLIEPCAFPAALGGQGTCTLEELAKARPIINDMCNFFNATLYADYVGCPQKLSKEKTYGIVHNEQVIVSY
;
A
#
# COMPACT_ATOMS: atom_id res chain seq x y z
N MET A 1 -41.22 4.90 39.06
CA MET A 1 -39.95 5.51 38.60
C MET A 1 -38.96 4.36 38.48
N ARG A 2 -38.43 3.97 37.33
CA ARG A 2 -37.70 4.78 36.36
C ARG A 2 -37.97 4.26 34.94
N PHE A 3 -38.29 5.20 34.08
CA PHE A 3 -38.33 5.05 32.63
C PHE A 3 -36.89 5.01 32.09
N THR A 4 -36.67 4.07 31.17
CA THR A 4 -35.96 4.22 29.88
C THR A 4 -34.53 4.77 29.86
N GLN A 5 -33.63 4.11 29.13
CA GLN A 5 -32.98 4.61 27.90
C GLN A 5 -31.67 3.86 27.61
N VAL A 6 -31.65 3.05 26.55
CA VAL A 6 -31.15 3.33 25.18
C VAL A 6 -29.81 2.61 24.99
N ALA A 7 -29.89 1.44 24.35
CA ALA A 7 -28.73 0.81 23.73
C ALA A 7 -28.29 1.72 22.57
N ALA A 8 -27.22 2.49 22.79
CA ALA A 8 -26.56 3.22 21.72
C ALA A 8 -25.77 2.22 20.88
N LEU A 9 -26.42 1.69 19.84
CA LEU A 9 -25.74 1.10 18.68
C LEU A 9 -25.00 2.23 17.97
N LEU A 10 -23.75 2.47 18.38
CA LEU A 10 -22.79 3.21 17.57
C LEU A 10 -22.40 2.32 16.40
N SER A 11 -23.24 2.32 15.36
CA SER A 11 -22.85 1.91 14.02
C SER A 11 -21.78 2.89 13.55
N THR A 12 -20.52 2.65 13.91
CA THR A 12 -19.39 3.30 13.26
C THR A 12 -19.41 2.83 11.82
N SER A 13 -19.96 3.67 10.96
CA SER A 13 -19.79 3.57 9.52
C SER A 13 -18.29 3.42 9.26
N ALA A 14 -17.83 2.20 8.98
CA ALA A 14 -16.54 2.02 8.34
C ALA A 14 -16.66 2.73 7.00
N THR A 15 -16.20 3.98 6.94
CA THR A 15 -15.86 4.59 5.66
C THR A 15 -14.73 3.72 5.14
N ALA A 16 -15.07 2.73 4.31
CA ALA A 16 -14.10 2.04 3.49
C ALA A 16 -13.45 3.13 2.63
N SER A 17 -12.32 3.66 3.09
CA SER A 17 -11.49 4.51 2.27
C SER A 17 -11.14 3.69 1.04
N ALA A 18 -11.46 4.20 -0.15
CA ALA A 18 -11.02 3.62 -1.41
C ALA A 18 -9.52 3.30 -1.34
N GLN A 19 -9.13 2.04 -1.55
CA GLN A 19 -7.71 1.68 -1.54
C GLN A 19 -7.01 2.39 -2.70
N LEU A 20 -7.72 2.58 -3.82
CA LEU A 20 -7.30 3.41 -4.95
C LEU A 20 -7.59 4.91 -4.73
N THR A 21 -6.88 5.51 -3.77
CA THR A 21 -6.84 6.97 -3.57
C THR A 21 -5.49 7.53 -4.03
N TYR A 22 -5.51 8.61 -4.83
CA TYR A 22 -4.28 9.30 -5.25
C TYR A 22 -4.48 10.78 -5.58
N ASN A 23 -3.38 11.52 -5.56
CA ASN A 23 -3.26 12.91 -5.97
C ASN A 23 -2.45 13.00 -7.27
N ILE A 24 -3.08 13.50 -8.34
CA ILE A 24 -2.48 13.56 -9.68
C ILE A 24 -1.29 14.52 -9.72
N THR A 25 -1.37 15.67 -9.05
CA THR A 25 -0.29 16.66 -9.02
C THR A 25 0.96 16.08 -8.37
N GLN A 26 0.80 15.39 -7.24
CA GLN A 26 1.90 14.71 -6.56
C GLN A 26 2.43 13.54 -7.39
N ALA A 27 1.57 12.72 -7.98
CA ALA A 27 2.01 11.61 -8.83
C ALA A 27 2.83 12.12 -10.03
N SER A 28 2.41 13.24 -10.62
CA SER A 28 3.05 13.85 -11.79
C SER A 28 4.24 14.76 -11.43
N ALA A 29 4.67 14.78 -10.16
CA ALA A 29 5.81 15.59 -9.75
C ALA A 29 7.09 15.19 -10.51
N SER A 30 7.90 16.20 -10.83
CA SER A 30 9.16 15.99 -11.55
C SER A 30 10.06 14.99 -10.82
N GLY A 31 10.64 14.04 -11.56
CA GLY A 31 11.51 12.99 -11.02
C GLY A 31 10.81 11.71 -10.58
N ASN A 32 9.48 11.70 -10.35
CA ASN A 32 8.78 10.49 -9.90
C ASN A 32 8.84 9.36 -10.93
N ARG A 33 8.70 9.67 -12.22
CA ARG A 33 8.85 8.67 -13.27
C ARG A 33 10.23 8.01 -13.26
N GLU A 34 11.31 8.78 -13.12
CA GLU A 34 12.67 8.24 -13.03
C GLU A 34 12.87 7.42 -11.75
N LYS A 35 12.28 7.88 -10.64
CA LYS A 35 12.32 7.20 -9.35
C LYS A 35 11.64 5.83 -9.39
N TYR A 36 10.48 5.73 -10.03
CA TYR A 36 9.60 4.55 -9.93
C TYR A 36 9.51 3.68 -11.18
N CYS A 37 9.96 4.14 -12.35
CA CYS A 37 10.04 3.31 -13.55
C CYS A 37 10.88 2.06 -13.28
N CYS A 38 10.32 0.90 -13.65
CA CYS A 38 10.89 -0.42 -13.42
C CYS A 38 11.38 -0.65 -11.97
N LEU A 39 10.65 -0.15 -10.96
CA LEU A 39 10.96 -0.44 -9.57
C LEU A 39 10.94 -1.97 -9.33
N ASP A 40 11.89 -2.47 -8.54
CA ASP A 40 11.95 -3.86 -8.10
C ASP A 40 12.19 -3.93 -6.58
N ASN A 41 12.13 -5.15 -6.03
CA ASN A 41 12.33 -5.36 -4.61
C ASN A 41 13.67 -4.84 -4.11
N ALA A 42 14.75 -5.07 -4.85
CA ALA A 42 16.09 -4.66 -4.44
C ALA A 42 16.17 -3.14 -4.29
N LYS A 43 15.63 -2.40 -5.26
CA LYS A 43 15.58 -0.94 -5.25
C LYS A 43 14.69 -0.40 -4.13
N LEU A 44 13.51 -0.98 -3.90
CA LEU A 44 12.65 -0.55 -2.80
C LEU A 44 13.29 -0.85 -1.43
N SER A 45 13.77 -2.07 -1.20
CA SER A 45 14.38 -2.46 0.08
C SER A 45 15.60 -1.60 0.42
N SER A 46 16.38 -1.15 -0.57
CA SER A 46 17.50 -0.22 -0.35
C SER A 46 17.10 1.14 0.24
N GLN A 47 15.81 1.51 0.13
CA GLN A 47 15.25 2.77 0.64
C GLN A 47 14.52 2.57 1.97
N LEU A 48 14.23 1.33 2.36
CA LEU A 48 13.49 1.00 3.56
C LEU A 48 14.42 0.61 4.72
N PRO A 49 14.01 0.86 5.97
CA PRO A 49 14.67 0.30 7.15
C PRO A 49 14.80 -1.22 7.06
N GLU A 50 15.94 -1.75 7.52
CA GLU A 50 16.27 -3.18 7.47
C GLU A 50 15.23 -4.05 8.19
N CYS A 51 14.62 -3.52 9.26
CA CYS A 51 13.56 -4.21 9.99
C CYS A 51 12.35 -4.59 9.12
N LEU A 52 12.13 -3.93 7.97
CA LEU A 52 11.02 -4.20 7.05
C LEU A 52 11.37 -5.22 5.97
N HIS A 53 12.64 -5.51 5.71
CA HIS A 53 13.06 -6.25 4.50
C HIS A 53 12.43 -7.64 4.43
N GLU A 54 12.52 -8.42 5.51
CA GLU A 54 11.94 -9.77 5.53
C GLU A 54 10.41 -9.74 5.44
N CYS A 55 9.77 -8.79 6.13
CA CYS A 55 8.32 -8.64 6.13
C CYS A 55 7.79 -8.22 4.75
N GLN A 56 8.48 -7.30 4.07
CA GLN A 56 8.19 -6.92 2.69
C GLN A 56 8.28 -8.13 1.77
N VAL A 57 9.37 -8.90 1.83
CA VAL A 57 9.53 -10.10 0.99
C VAL A 57 8.42 -11.11 1.25
N LYS A 58 8.05 -11.36 2.50
CA LYS A 58 6.94 -12.26 2.84
C LYS A 58 5.60 -11.75 2.29
N ALA A 59 5.29 -10.48 2.48
CA ALA A 59 4.04 -9.87 2.00
C ALA A 59 3.97 -9.90 0.46
N ASN A 60 5.05 -9.53 -0.23
CA ASN A 60 5.12 -9.54 -1.70
C ASN A 60 4.91 -10.93 -2.31
N ASN A 61 5.24 -11.99 -1.57
CA ASN A 61 5.04 -13.36 -2.01
C ASN A 61 3.66 -13.92 -1.64
N ALA A 62 2.92 -13.27 -0.74
CA ALA A 62 1.70 -13.81 -0.14
C ALA A 62 0.43 -13.07 -0.59
N ASP A 63 0.53 -11.83 -1.07
CA ASP A 63 -0.63 -11.02 -1.42
C ASP A 63 -1.28 -11.40 -2.76
N GLY A 64 -0.68 -12.34 -3.51
CA GLY A 64 -1.16 -12.83 -4.80
C GLY A 64 -0.78 -11.96 -6.01
N CYS A 65 0.01 -10.91 -5.80
CA CYS A 65 0.68 -10.16 -6.87
C CYS A 65 2.01 -10.84 -7.23
N ALA A 66 2.60 -10.45 -8.37
CA ALA A 66 3.97 -10.85 -8.69
C ALA A 66 4.93 -10.07 -7.77
N PRO A 67 6.03 -10.66 -7.27
CA PRO A 67 6.78 -10.05 -6.16
C PRO A 67 7.36 -8.66 -6.41
N ASP A 68 7.67 -8.31 -7.67
CA ASP A 68 8.19 -7.00 -8.06
C ASP A 68 7.09 -6.09 -8.66
N ASP A 69 5.82 -6.49 -8.63
CA ASP A 69 4.71 -5.73 -9.19
C ASP A 69 4.13 -4.76 -8.16
N PHE A 70 4.82 -3.64 -7.97
CA PHE A 70 4.39 -2.59 -7.04
C PHE A 70 3.12 -1.88 -7.47
N VAL A 71 2.70 -1.98 -8.74
CA VAL A 71 1.37 -1.49 -9.14
C VAL A 71 0.31 -2.37 -8.48
N CYS A 72 0.44 -3.69 -8.61
CA CYS A 72 -0.48 -4.63 -8.01
C CYS A 72 -0.49 -4.51 -6.48
N HIS A 73 0.69 -4.48 -5.85
CA HIS A 73 0.79 -4.35 -4.39
C HIS A 73 0.11 -3.06 -3.87
N CYS A 74 0.27 -1.94 -4.56
CA CYS A 74 -0.33 -0.66 -4.16
C CYS A 74 -1.84 -0.59 -4.38
N VAL A 75 -2.38 -1.16 -5.46
CA VAL A 75 -3.85 -1.22 -5.63
C VAL A 75 -4.48 -2.25 -4.69
N ASN A 76 -3.73 -3.29 -4.31
CA ASN A 76 -4.13 -4.36 -3.38
C ASN A 76 -3.79 -4.02 -1.92
N TYR A 77 -3.76 -2.72 -1.58
CA TYR A 77 -3.17 -2.20 -0.35
C TYR A 77 -3.72 -2.87 0.92
N THR A 78 -5.04 -3.08 1.04
CA THR A 78 -5.60 -3.69 2.26
C THR A 78 -5.06 -5.10 2.48
N VAL A 79 -5.05 -5.93 1.42
CA VAL A 79 -4.51 -7.29 1.50
C VAL A 79 -3.02 -7.26 1.81
N TYR A 80 -2.30 -6.31 1.22
CA TYR A 80 -0.87 -6.13 1.48
C TYR A 80 -0.60 -5.72 2.94
N SER A 81 -1.32 -4.72 3.46
CA SER A 81 -1.25 -4.23 4.83
C SER A 81 -1.55 -5.34 5.84
N ASP A 82 -2.59 -6.14 5.61
CA ASP A 82 -2.95 -7.28 6.46
C ASP A 82 -1.83 -8.32 6.58
N LEU A 83 -0.90 -8.36 5.62
CA LEU A 83 0.26 -9.26 5.61
C LEU A 83 1.50 -8.62 6.23
N ILE A 84 1.83 -7.38 5.86
CA ILE A 84 3.07 -6.73 6.29
C ILE A 84 2.96 -6.17 7.71
N GLU A 85 1.83 -5.60 8.10
CA GLU A 85 1.68 -4.90 9.37
C GLU A 85 1.85 -5.85 10.57
N PRO A 86 1.22 -7.04 10.63
CA PRO A 86 1.46 -7.98 11.73
C PRO A 86 2.91 -8.45 11.84
N CYS A 87 3.63 -8.53 10.71
CA CYS A 87 5.03 -8.91 10.67
C CYS A 87 5.96 -7.78 11.13
N ALA A 88 5.70 -6.56 10.67
CA ALA A 88 6.59 -5.41 10.86
C ALA A 88 6.34 -4.69 12.19
N PHE A 89 5.07 -4.49 12.54
CA PHE A 89 4.69 -3.61 13.63
C PHE A 89 5.06 -4.18 14.99
N PRO A 90 5.50 -3.32 15.93
CA PRO A 90 5.73 -3.75 17.31
C PRO A 90 4.39 -4.08 17.99
N ALA A 91 4.46 -4.81 19.11
CA ALA A 91 3.28 -5.20 19.89
C ALA A 91 2.39 -4.01 20.29
N ALA A 92 2.97 -2.83 20.51
CA ALA A 92 2.21 -1.60 20.83
C ALA A 92 1.27 -1.15 19.69
N LEU A 93 1.52 -1.60 18.46
CA LEU A 93 0.68 -1.37 17.28
C LEU A 93 -0.06 -2.65 16.83
N GLY A 94 -0.09 -3.70 17.65
CA GLY A 94 -0.81 -4.94 17.37
C GLY A 94 -0.07 -5.95 16.50
N GLY A 95 1.21 -5.74 16.19
CA GLY A 95 2.05 -6.69 15.46
C GLY A 95 2.95 -7.55 16.35
N GLN A 96 3.80 -8.35 15.72
CA GLN A 96 4.79 -9.23 16.35
C GLN A 96 6.24 -8.89 15.94
N GLY A 97 6.41 -7.82 15.16
CA GLY A 97 7.69 -7.37 14.64
C GLY A 97 8.51 -6.56 15.62
N THR A 98 9.73 -6.24 15.19
CA THR A 98 10.70 -5.47 15.97
C THR A 98 10.96 -4.07 15.40
N CYS A 99 10.26 -3.66 14.34
CA CYS A 99 10.42 -2.29 13.83
C CYS A 99 10.02 -1.28 14.90
N THR A 100 10.83 -0.25 15.05
CA THR A 100 10.53 0.89 15.91
C THR A 100 9.56 1.84 15.22
N LEU A 101 8.84 2.65 16.01
CA LEU A 101 7.99 3.72 15.46
C LEU A 101 8.79 4.71 14.59
N GLU A 102 10.07 4.94 14.91
CA GLU A 102 10.94 5.82 14.13
C GLU A 102 11.24 5.23 12.74
N GLU A 103 11.55 3.93 12.66
CA GLU A 103 11.76 3.24 11.38
C GLU A 103 10.49 3.24 10.53
N LEU A 104 9.35 2.91 11.15
CA LEU A 104 8.05 2.96 10.47
C LEU A 104 7.72 4.37 9.96
N ALA A 105 8.06 5.41 10.74
CA ALA A 105 7.88 6.80 10.33
C ALA A 105 8.76 7.21 9.13
N LYS A 106 9.94 6.59 8.97
CA LYS A 106 10.82 6.78 7.80
C LYS A 106 10.27 6.05 6.56
N ALA A 107 9.72 4.85 6.75
CA ALA A 107 9.18 4.04 5.65
C ALA A 107 7.87 4.61 5.08
N ARG A 108 6.97 5.08 5.95
CA ARG A 108 5.63 5.57 5.56
C ARG A 108 5.63 6.58 4.41
N PRO A 109 6.42 7.67 4.40
CA PRO A 109 6.41 8.61 3.29
C PRO A 109 6.90 8.00 1.97
N ILE A 110 7.83 7.03 2.01
CA ILE A 110 8.32 6.34 0.82
C ILE A 110 7.21 5.49 0.20
N ILE A 111 6.54 4.68 1.01
CA ILE A 111 5.43 3.83 0.56
C ILE A 111 4.24 4.67 0.07
N ASN A 112 3.90 5.74 0.79
CA ASN A 112 2.81 6.64 0.39
C ASN A 112 3.09 7.32 -0.96
N ASP A 113 4.30 7.85 -1.16
CA ASP A 113 4.69 8.50 -2.42
C ASP A 113 4.72 7.49 -3.58
N MET A 114 5.26 6.29 -3.33
CA MET A 114 5.29 5.19 -4.29
C MET A 114 3.89 4.73 -4.70
N CYS A 115 3.00 4.48 -3.74
CA CYS A 115 1.66 4.03 -4.04
C CYS A 115 0.77 5.14 -4.59
N ASN A 116 0.98 6.41 -4.21
CA ASN A 116 0.33 7.53 -4.88
C ASN A 116 0.69 7.58 -6.37
N PHE A 117 1.96 7.38 -6.70
CA PHE A 117 2.43 7.31 -8.08
C PHE A 117 1.80 6.14 -8.84
N PHE A 118 1.95 4.91 -8.35
CA PHE A 118 1.46 3.72 -9.06
C PHE A 118 -0.06 3.61 -9.12
N ASN A 119 -0.79 4.10 -8.13
CA ASN A 119 -2.25 4.16 -8.20
C ASN A 119 -2.73 5.14 -9.30
N ALA A 120 -1.96 6.21 -9.56
CA ALA A 120 -2.26 7.18 -10.60
C ALA A 120 -1.85 6.71 -12.00
N THR A 121 -0.70 6.04 -12.14
CA THR A 121 -0.12 5.70 -13.46
C THR A 121 -0.33 4.24 -13.87
N LEU A 122 -0.70 3.38 -12.93
CA LEU A 122 -0.82 1.93 -13.12
C LEU A 122 0.43 1.38 -13.85
N TYR A 123 0.24 0.60 -14.90
CA TYR A 123 1.33 -0.01 -15.68
C TYR A 123 1.94 0.91 -16.74
N ALA A 124 1.54 2.18 -16.84
CA ALA A 124 2.12 3.09 -17.84
C ALA A 124 3.65 3.21 -17.67
N ASP A 125 4.14 3.16 -16.43
CA ASP A 125 5.58 3.24 -16.11
C ASP A 125 6.30 1.90 -16.03
N TYR A 126 5.61 0.79 -16.33
CA TYR A 126 6.21 -0.54 -16.49
C TYR A 126 6.42 -0.95 -17.95
N VAL A 127 6.10 -0.07 -18.91
CA VAL A 127 6.29 -0.36 -20.34
C VAL A 127 7.78 -0.55 -20.63
N GLY A 128 8.17 -1.75 -21.06
CA GLY A 128 9.55 -2.12 -21.37
C GLY A 128 10.36 -2.64 -20.18
N CYS A 129 9.75 -2.74 -19.00
CA CYS A 129 10.39 -3.29 -17.81
C CYS A 129 10.36 -4.84 -17.82
N PRO A 130 11.39 -5.53 -17.29
CA PRO A 130 11.46 -6.99 -17.29
C PRO A 130 10.56 -7.68 -16.25
N GLN A 131 9.98 -6.94 -15.31
CA GLN A 131 9.18 -7.45 -14.22
C GLN A 131 7.95 -8.20 -14.73
N LYS A 132 7.64 -9.33 -14.07
CA LYS A 132 6.35 -10.00 -14.25
C LYS A 132 5.25 -9.13 -13.65
N LEU A 133 4.15 -8.97 -14.38
CA LEU A 133 3.02 -8.13 -13.98
C LEU A 133 1.76 -8.98 -13.73
N SER A 134 1.01 -8.67 -12.69
CA SER A 134 -0.26 -9.28 -12.27
C SER A 134 -1.48 -8.52 -12.82
N LYS A 135 -1.47 -8.26 -14.14
CA LYS A 135 -2.45 -7.39 -14.81
C LYS A 135 -3.91 -7.75 -14.52
N GLU A 136 -4.26 -9.04 -14.57
CA GLU A 136 -5.62 -9.50 -14.34
C GLU A 136 -6.12 -9.12 -12.94
N LYS A 137 -5.32 -9.38 -11.92
CA LYS A 137 -5.65 -9.01 -10.54
C LYS A 137 -5.73 -7.51 -10.37
N THR A 138 -4.72 -6.77 -10.83
CA THR A 138 -4.65 -5.30 -10.72
C THR A 138 -5.87 -4.65 -11.37
N TYR A 139 -6.18 -4.97 -12.62
CA TYR A 139 -7.34 -4.38 -13.31
C TYR A 139 -8.67 -4.90 -12.76
N GLY A 140 -8.71 -6.13 -12.24
CA GLY A 140 -9.86 -6.64 -11.50
C GLY A 140 -10.16 -5.82 -10.24
N ILE A 141 -9.13 -5.42 -9.47
CA ILE A 141 -9.30 -4.54 -8.31
C ILE A 141 -9.74 -3.15 -8.77
N VAL A 142 -9.00 -2.52 -9.69
CA VAL A 142 -9.29 -1.17 -10.20
C VAL A 142 -10.71 -1.06 -10.78
N HIS A 143 -11.23 -2.11 -11.41
CA HIS A 143 -12.59 -2.12 -11.94
C HIS A 143 -13.68 -2.16 -10.86
N ASN A 144 -13.39 -2.79 -9.72
CA ASN A 144 -14.37 -3.06 -8.66
C ASN A 144 -14.25 -2.11 -7.46
N GLU A 145 -13.17 -1.33 -7.38
CA GLU A 145 -12.98 -0.35 -6.31
C GLU A 145 -13.46 1.06 -6.70
N GLN A 146 -13.97 1.78 -5.70
CA GLN A 146 -14.17 3.21 -5.84
C GLN A 146 -12.80 3.89 -6.00
N VAL A 147 -12.68 4.81 -6.97
CA VAL A 147 -11.46 5.59 -7.18
C VAL A 147 -11.66 6.99 -6.63
N ILE A 148 -10.75 7.45 -5.76
CA ILE A 148 -10.75 8.83 -5.26
C ILE A 148 -9.54 9.56 -5.83
N VAL A 149 -9.83 10.56 -6.66
CA VAL A 149 -8.82 11.38 -7.32
C VAL A 149 -8.82 12.79 -6.72
N SER A 150 -7.65 13.26 -6.32
CA SER A 150 -7.41 14.63 -5.89
C SER A 150 -6.33 15.31 -6.73
N TYR A 151 -6.18 16.63 -6.56
CA TYR A 151 -5.27 17.49 -7.31
C TYR A 151 -4.44 18.34 -6.35
#